data_AF-A0A3D2BCS0-F1
#
_entry.id   AF-A0A3D2BCS0-F1
#
_cell.length_a   1.000
_cell.length_b   1.000
_cell.length_c   1.000
_cell.angle_alpha   90.00
_cell.angle_beta   90.00
_cell.angle_gamma   90.00
#
_symmetry.space_group_name_H-M   'P 1'
#
loop_
_entity.id
_entity.type
_entity.pdbx_description
1 polymer ?
#
loop_
_entity_poly.entity_id
_entity_poly.type
_entity_poly.pdbx_seq_one_letter_code
_entity_poly.pdbx_strand_id
1 'polypeptide(L)' 'QQLLAQQAIVPLIHHWLMIQGQRSMRGLRMNTLGWFDFKSAWFAPPEP' A
#
# COMPACT_ATOMS: atom_id res chain seq x y z
N GLN A 1 -22.08 -9.40 -12.99
CA GLN A 1 -23.20 -8.68 -12.33
C GLN A 1 -24.18 -9.59 -11.61
N GLN A 2 -24.34 -10.87 -12.00
CA GLN A 2 -25.30 -11.80 -11.39
C GLN A 2 -25.17 -11.96 -9.87
N LEU A 3 -23.94 -12.01 -9.34
CA LEU A 3 -23.66 -12.12 -7.90
C LEU A 3 -24.14 -10.90 -7.09
N LEU A 4 -24.08 -9.71 -7.68
CA LEU A 4 -24.60 -8.48 -7.05
C LEU A 4 -26.13 -8.47 -7.09
N ALA A 5 -26.73 -8.88 -8.21
CA ALA A 5 -28.18 -8.94 -8.37
C ALA A 5 -28.84 -9.96 -7.43
N GLN A 6 -28.16 -11.08 -7.18
CA GLN A 6 -28.57 -12.09 -6.20
C GLN A 6 -28.19 -11.75 -4.76
N GLN A 7 -27.49 -10.61 -4.55
CA GLN A 7 -26.94 -10.20 -3.25
C GLN A 7 -26.03 -11.25 -2.59
N ALA A 8 -25.50 -12.21 -3.36
CA ALA A 8 -24.56 -13.21 -2.87
C ALA A 8 -23.22 -12.59 -2.44
N ILE A 9 -22.89 -11.42 -2.99
CA ILE A 9 -21.77 -10.57 -2.56
C ILE A 9 -22.28 -9.15 -2.42
N VAL A 10 -21.99 -8.52 -1.28
CA VAL A 10 -22.25 -7.10 -1.04
C VAL A 10 -20.90 -6.43 -0.76
N PRO A 11 -20.32 -5.66 -1.70
CA PRO A 11 -19.08 -4.95 -1.46
C PRO A 11 -19.34 -3.83 -0.44
N LEU A 12 -18.61 -3.87 0.68
CA LEU A 12 -18.81 -2.90 1.76
C LEU A 12 -17.86 -1.72 1.63
N ILE A 13 -16.59 -1.99 1.30
CA ILE A 13 -15.53 -0.98 1.28
C ILE A 13 -14.42 -1.33 0.29
N HIS A 14 -13.71 -0.29 -0.13
CA HIS A 14 -12.43 -0.38 -0.80
C HIS A 14 -11.38 0.26 0.12
N HIS A 15 -10.49 -0.55 0.68
CA HIS A 15 -9.43 -0.04 1.54
C HIS A 15 -8.32 0.56 0.68
N TRP A 16 -8.03 1.84 0.89
CA TRP A 16 -6.83 2.47 0.36
C TRP A 16 -5.70 2.27 1.37
N LEU A 17 -4.62 1.61 0.95
CA LEU A 17 -3.42 1.46 1.78
C LEU A 17 -2.45 2.61 1.52
N MET A 18 -1.91 3.20 2.59
CA MET A 18 -0.92 4.28 2.52
C MET A 18 0.31 3.88 3.32
N ILE A 19 1.49 4.02 2.71
CA ILE A 19 2.76 3.84 3.42
C ILE A 19 3.09 5.12 4.17
N GLN A 20 3.27 5.01 5.49
CA GLN A 20 3.84 6.04 6.34
C GLN A 20 5.35 5.79 6.46
N GLY A 21 6.16 6.83 6.30
CA GLY A 21 7.61 6.73 6.38
C GLY A 21 8.22 7.97 7.01
N GLN A 22 9.42 7.82 7.56
CA GLN A 22 10.19 8.95 8.10
C GLN A 22 10.78 9.79 6.96
N ARG A 23 11.02 11.09 7.22
CA ARG A 23 11.54 12.05 6.22
C ARG A 23 12.84 11.59 5.54
N SER A 24 13.69 10.87 6.27
CA SER A 24 14.97 10.34 5.77
C SER A 24 14.82 9.09 4.89
N MET A 25 13.65 8.44 4.88
CA MET A 25 13.42 7.23 4.09
C MET A 25 13.30 7.56 2.60
N ARG A 26 13.92 6.72 1.79
CA ARG A 26 13.91 6.78 0.33
C ARG A 26 13.55 5.41 -0.24
N GLY A 27 13.08 5.39 -1.48
CA GLY A 27 12.72 4.15 -2.17
C GLY A 27 11.46 3.45 -1.66
N LEU A 28 10.66 4.09 -0.80
CA LEU A 28 9.38 3.58 -0.31
C LEU A 28 8.42 3.33 -1.47
N ARG A 29 8.02 2.07 -1.67
CA ARG A 29 7.04 1.67 -2.70
C ARG A 29 6.13 0.58 -2.18
N MET A 30 4.86 0.64 -2.61
CA MET A 30 3.87 -0.43 -2.46
C MET A 30 3.45 -0.89 -3.84
N ASN A 31 3.29 -2.19 -4.05
CA ASN A 31 2.60 -2.68 -5.25
C ASN A 31 1.07 -2.64 -5.08
N THR A 32 0.33 -2.90 -6.17
CA THR A 32 -1.14 -2.87 -6.19
C THR A 32 -1.80 -3.93 -5.30
N LEU A 33 -1.04 -4.95 -4.88
CA LEU A 33 -1.50 -5.98 -3.95
C LEU A 33 -1.28 -5.61 -2.48
N GLY A 34 -0.71 -4.42 -2.20
CA GLY A 34 -0.47 -3.94 -0.85
C GLY A 34 0.88 -4.35 -0.24
N TRP A 35 1.78 -4.98 -1.02
CA TRP A 35 3.08 -5.40 -0.51
C TRP A 35 4.12 -4.29 -0.55
N PHE A 36 4.91 -4.22 0.51
CA PHE A 36 6.02 -3.29 0.66
C PHE A 36 7.34 -3.85 0.10
N ASP A 37 8.10 -3.01 -0.62
CA ASP A 37 9.43 -3.35 -1.14
C ASP A 37 10.54 -3.03 -0.12
N PHE A 38 10.89 -4.01 0.71
CA PHE A 38 11.98 -3.88 1.68
C PHE A 38 13.37 -3.80 1.03
N LYS A 39 13.55 -4.28 -0.21
CA LYS A 39 14.88 -4.33 -0.85
C LYS A 39 15.31 -2.96 -1.35
N SER A 40 14.36 -2.19 -1.86
CA SER A 40 14.62 -0.84 -2.40
C SER A 40 14.47 0.26 -1.36
N ALA A 41 13.94 -0.04 -0.17
CA ALA A 41 13.77 0.94 0.91
C ALA A 41 15.08 1.13 1.69
N TRP A 42 15.47 2.39 1.90
CA TRP A 42 16.68 2.73 2.65
C TRP A 42 16.57 4.10 3.32
N PHE A 43 17.45 4.36 4.29
CA PHE A 43 17.57 5.66 4.94
C PHE A 43 18.70 6.47 4.34
N ALA A 44 18.41 7.72 3.97
CA ALA A 44 19.44 8.68 3.62
C ALA A 44 20.46 8.82 4.77
N PRO A 45 21.77 8.93 4.48
CA PRO A 45 22.77 9.20 5.50
C PRO A 45 22.42 10.47 6.30
N PRO A 46 22.80 10.54 7.58
CA PRO A 46 22.72 11.79 8.33
C PRO A 46 23.58 12.88 7.67
N GLU A 47 23.17 14.14 7.78
CA GLU A 47 24.03 15.26 7.38
C GLU A 47 25.28 15.29 8.28
N PRO A 48 26.47 15.62 7.71
CA PRO A 48 27.73 15.65 8.44
C PRO A 48 27.78 16.74 9.53
#